data_AF-A0A271J0R9-F1
#
_entry.id   AF-A0A271J0R9-F1
#
_cell.length_a   1.000
_cell.length_b   1.000
_cell.length_c   1.000
_cell.angle_alpha   90.00
_cell.angle_beta   90.00
_cell.angle_gamma   90.00
#
_symmetry.space_group_name_H-M   'P 1'
#
loop_
_entity.id
_entity.type
_entity.pdbx_description
1 polymer ?
#
loop_
_entity_poly.entity_id
_entity_poly.type
_entity_poly.pdbx_seq_one_letter_code
_entity_poly.pdbx_strand_id
1 'polypeptide(L)' 'MSTRPNPRPITATRALVLFVVYTVVFALGGGLSAGIMALVFEALSPQGSDPTVYAITFGVTGFIAYRLAQRVAEG' A
#
# COMPACT_ATOMS: atom_id res chain seq x y z
N MET A 1 -34.55 -13.70 1.18
CA MET A 1 -34.34 -12.28 1.53
C MET A 1 -33.10 -12.21 2.41
N SER A 2 -31.95 -11.79 1.86
CA SER A 2 -30.66 -11.83 2.55
C SER A 2 -30.51 -10.57 3.41
N THR A 3 -30.67 -10.69 4.73
CA THR A 3 -30.40 -9.61 5.68
C THR A 3 -28.89 -9.43 5.79
N ARG A 4 -28.29 -8.69 4.86
CA ARG A 4 -26.92 -8.20 5.04
C ARG A 4 -26.88 -7.46 6.38
N PRO A 5 -25.97 -7.82 7.31
CA PRO A 5 -25.83 -7.10 8.56
C PRO A 5 -25.64 -5.61 8.25
N ASN A 6 -26.42 -4.75 8.89
CA ASN A 6 -26.25 -3.31 8.79
C ASN A 6 -24.81 -2.98 9.21
N PRO A 7 -23.97 -2.37 8.34
CA PRO A 7 -22.61 -2.04 8.71
C PRO A 7 -22.66 -1.11 9.92
N ARG A 8 -22.12 -1.57 11.05
CA ARG A 8 -22.06 -0.77 12.27
C ARG A 8 -21.27 0.51 11.95
N PRO A 9 -21.80 1.70 12.30
CA PRO A 9 -21.09 2.95 12.04
C PRO A 9 -19.71 2.88 12.68
N ILE A 10 -18.68 3.09 11.87
CA ILE A 10 -17.31 3.15 12.36
C ILE A 10 -17.21 4.41 13.23
N THR A 11 -16.77 4.25 14.47
CA THR A 11 -16.49 5.40 15.33
C THR A 11 -15.32 6.18 14.75
N ALA A 12 -15.32 7.51 14.89
CA ALA A 12 -14.27 8.38 14.35
C ALA A 12 -12.86 7.94 14.78
N THR A 13 -12.70 7.49 16.03
CA THR A 13 -11.46 6.94 16.55
C THR A 13 -11.00 5.70 15.77
N ARG A 14 -11.93 4.79 15.46
CA ARG A 14 -11.61 3.58 14.69
C ARG A 14 -11.27 3.91 13.24
N ALA A 15 -11.93 4.89 12.63
CA ALA A 15 -11.59 5.39 11.30
C ALA A 15 -10.15 5.93 11.26
N LEU A 16 -9.78 6.73 12.27
CA LEU A 16 -8.45 7.33 12.37
C LEU A 16 -7.36 6.25 12.52
N VAL A 17 -7.58 5.26 13.39
CA VAL A 17 -6.63 4.15 13.57
C VAL A 17 -6.46 3.36 12.27
N LEU A 18 -7.55 3.01 11.60
CA LEU A 18 -7.50 2.29 10.33
C LEU A 18 -6.80 3.10 9.24
N PHE A 19 -7.05 4.41 9.17
CA PHE A 19 -6.35 5.30 8.26
C PHE A 19 -4.84 5.24 8.49
N VAL A 20 -4.37 5.43 9.73
CA VAL A 20 -2.94 5.40 10.05
C VAL A 20 -2.32 4.04 9.71
N VAL A 21 -2.96 2.94 10.10
CA VAL A 21 -2.46 1.58 9.82
C VAL A 21 -2.34 1.35 8.32
N TYR A 22 -3.39 1.69 7.57
CA TYR A 22 -3.39 1.50 6.12
C TYR A 22 -2.40 2.40 5.39
N THR A 23 -2.20 3.63 5.85
CA THR A 23 -1.15 4.53 5.32
C THR A 23 0.24 3.95 5.58
N VAL A 24 0.50 3.41 6.78
CA VAL A 24 1.79 2.77 7.10
C VAL A 24 2.01 1.55 6.21
N VAL A 25 1.02 0.67 6.05
CA VAL A 25 1.15 -0.50 5.17
C VAL A 25 1.38 -0.10 3.71
N PHE A 26 0.67 0.92 3.23
CA PHE A 26 0.89 1.46 1.89
C PHE A 26 2.31 1.99 1.72
N ALA A 27 2.79 2.80 2.66
CA ALA A 27 4.12 3.41 2.59
C ALA A 27 5.24 2.37 2.69
N LEU A 28 5.09 1.36 3.55
CA LEU A 28 6.05 0.26 3.66
C LEU A 28 6.04 -0.62 2.41
N GLY A 29 4.87 -1.03 1.93
CA GLY A 29 4.75 -1.86 0.73
C GLY A 29 5.31 -1.16 -0.52
N GLY A 30 4.90 0.08 -0.76
CA GLY A 30 5.38 0.88 -1.88
C GLY A 30 6.86 1.26 -1.74
N GLY A 31 7.25 1.76 -0.57
CA GLY A 31 8.59 2.27 -0.29
C GLY A 31 9.64 1.18 -0.34
N LEU A 32 9.35 0.01 0.23
CA LEU A 32 10.26 -1.13 0.19
C LEU A 32 10.47 -1.62 -1.25
N SER A 33 9.41 -1.73 -2.05
CA SER A 33 9.53 -2.15 -3.45
C SER A 33 10.28 -1.14 -4.31
N ALA A 34 9.99 0.16 -4.17
CA ALA A 34 10.72 1.19 -4.89
C ALA A 34 12.20 1.24 -4.49
N GLY A 35 12.50 1.07 -3.20
CA GLY A 35 13.88 0.98 -2.69
C GLY A 35 14.63 -0.23 -3.23
N ILE A 36 14.02 -1.42 -3.24
CA ILE A 36 14.63 -2.62 -3.84
C ILE A 36 14.88 -2.41 -5.34
N MET A 37 13.92 -1.82 -6.06
CA MET A 37 14.06 -1.53 -7.48
C MET A 37 15.20 -0.54 -7.72
N ALA A 38 15.40 0.44 -6.83
CA ALA A 38 16.50 1.40 -6.92
C ALA A 38 17.86 0.69 -6.82
N LEU A 39 18.04 -0.18 -5.84
CA LEU A 39 19.26 -0.97 -5.67
C LEU A 39 19.54 -1.89 -6.87
N VAL A 40 18.50 -2.54 -7.40
CA VAL A 40 18.63 -3.42 -8.57
C VAL A 40 19.07 -2.64 -9.81
N PHE A 41 18.50 -1.46 -10.04
CA PHE A 41 18.87 -0.65 -11.20
C PHE A 41 20.24 0.00 -11.05
N GLU A 42 20.62 0.41 -9.85
CA GLU A 42 21.99 0.88 -9.58
C GLU A 42 23.02 -0.23 -9.88
N ALA A 43 22.69 -1.48 -9.57
CA ALA A 43 23.56 -2.63 -9.83
C ALA A 43 23.61 -3.07 -11.31
N LEU A 44 22.53 -2.85 -12.09
CA LEU A 44 22.39 -3.42 -13.44
C LEU A 44 22.41 -2.38 -14.58
N SER A 45 22.18 -1.10 -14.29
CA SER A 45 22.05 -0.05 -15.32
C SER A 45 23.00 1.12 -15.06
N PRO A 46 24.14 1.16 -15.77
CA PRO A 46 25.09 2.29 -15.70
C PRO A 46 24.50 3.64 -16.13
N GLN A 47 23.36 3.63 -16.83
CA GLN A 47 22.72 4.82 -17.38
C GLN A 47 21.68 5.46 -16.43
N GLY A 48 21.45 4.83 -15.26
CA GLY A 48 20.43 5.26 -14.31
C GLY A 48 19.00 4.98 -14.78
N SER A 49 18.06 4.97 -13.85
CA SER A 49 16.64 4.75 -14.13
C SER A 49 15.82 5.99 -13.93
N ASP A 50 14.79 6.14 -14.76
CA ASP A 50 13.83 7.24 -14.68
C ASP A 50 13.11 7.22 -13.32
N PRO A 51 13.15 8.33 -12.54
CA PRO A 51 12.41 8.48 -11.29
C PRO A 51 10.92 8.12 -11.39
N THR A 52 10.34 8.29 -12.57
CA THR A 52 8.96 7.91 -12.88
C THR A 52 8.70 6.42 -12.65
N VAL A 53 9.66 5.55 -12.96
CA VAL A 53 9.53 4.10 -12.76
C VAL A 53 9.43 3.78 -11.28
N TYR A 54 10.26 4.40 -10.43
CA TYR A 54 10.20 4.22 -8.99
C TYR A 54 8.90 4.74 -8.39
N ALA A 55 8.39 5.88 -8.86
CA ALA A 55 7.12 6.42 -8.42
C ALA A 55 5.94 5.48 -8.78
N ILE A 56 5.96 4.89 -9.97
CA ILE A 56 4.96 3.90 -10.38
C ILE A 56 5.08 2.62 -9.53
N THR A 57 6.28 2.08 -9.35
CA THR A 57 6.51 0.90 -8.48
C THR A 57 6.04 1.17 -7.05
N PHE A 58 6.35 2.35 -6.51
CA PHE A 58 5.88 2.78 -5.20
C PHE A 58 4.35 2.79 -5.12
N GLY A 59 3.69 3.50 -6.05
CA GLY A 59 2.23 3.67 -6.03
C GLY A 59 1.47 2.36 -6.22
N VAL A 60 1.89 1.55 -7.20
CA VAL A 60 1.22 0.28 -7.53
C VAL A 60 1.39 -0.73 -6.40
N THR A 61 2.62 -0.93 -5.92
CA THR A 61 2.85 -1.93 -4.87
C THR A 61 2.28 -1.49 -3.53
N GLY A 62 2.34 -0.20 -3.21
CA GLY A 62 1.67 0.37 -2.04
C GLY A 62 0.15 0.14 -2.10
N PHE A 63 -0.47 0.36 -3.26
CA PHE A 63 -1.92 0.15 -3.43
C PHE A 63 -2.32 -1.32 -3.28
N ILE A 64 -1.51 -2.25 -3.79
CA ILE A 64 -1.73 -3.69 -3.61
C ILE A 64 -1.62 -4.06 -2.13
N ALA A 65 -0.58 -3.58 -1.43
CA ALA A 65 -0.40 -3.83 0.00
C ALA A 65 -1.57 -3.31 0.84
N TYR A 66 -2.05 -2.09 0.52
CA TYR A 66 -3.25 -1.52 1.13
C TYR A 66 -4.49 -2.40 0.93
N ARG A 67 -4.77 -2.82 -0.32
CA ARG A 67 -5.92 -3.67 -0.65
C ARG A 67 -5.84 -5.04 0.05
N LEU A 68 -4.65 -5.61 0.17
CA LEU A 68 -4.43 -6.87 0.89
C LEU A 68 -4.68 -6.69 2.38
N ALA A 69 -4.17 -5.62 2.99
CA ALA A 69 -4.42 -5.34 4.40
C ALA A 69 -5.92 -5.13 4.71
N GLN A 70 -6.65 -4.46 3.82
CA GLN A 70 -8.10 -4.36 3.94
C GLN A 70 -8.78 -5.72 3.91
N ARG A 71 -8.44 -6.58 2.94
CA ARG A 71 -9.02 -7.93 2.84
C ARG A 71 -8.74 -8.79 4.07
N VAL A 72 -7.54 -8.68 4.66
CA VAL A 72 -7.17 -9.39 5.88
C VAL A 72 -7.92 -8.85 7.10
N ALA A 73 -8.17 -7.54 7.16
CA ALA A 73 -8.91 -6.93 8.27
C ALA A 73 -10.44 -7.16 8.20
N GLU A 74 -10.97 -7.48 7.01
CA GLU A 74 -12.38 -7.76 6.75
C GLU A 74 -12.73 -9.26 6.76
N GLY A 75 -11.73 -10.15 6.72
CA GLY A 75 -11.88 -11.61 6.79
C GLY A 75 -11.78 -12.15 8.22
#